data_AF-A0A0W1GK07-F1
#
_entry.id   AF-A0A0W1GK07-F1
#
_cell.length_a   1.000
_cell.length_b   1.000
_cell.length_c   1.000
_cell.angle_alpha   90.00
_cell.angle_beta   90.00
_cell.angle_gamma   90.00
#
_symmetry.space_group_name_H-M   'P 1'
#
loop_
_entity.id
_entity.type
_entity.pdbx_description
1 polymer ?
#
loop_
_entity_poly.entity_id
_entity_poly.type
_entity_poly.pdbx_seq_one_letter_code
_entity_poly.pdbx_strand_id
1 'polypeptide(L)' 'MTQHAPIDVATHEWQSCSVILPRFVKFLSRNGMRTRLIMPGRYEFRRSRTHGYWLYRNPQG' A
#
# COMPACT_ATOMS: atom_id res chain seq x y z
N MET A 1 25.86 18.15 -9.73
CA MET A 1 25.81 16.99 -8.82
C MET A 1 24.39 16.90 -8.27
N THR A 2 23.53 16.13 -8.91
CA THR A 2 22.13 15.97 -8.49
C THR A 2 22.14 15.12 -7.23
N GLN A 3 21.81 15.72 -6.08
CA GLN A 3 21.58 15.00 -4.83
C GLN A 3 20.49 13.95 -5.07
N HIS A 4 20.89 12.70 -5.26
CA HIS A 4 20.00 11.57 -5.00
C HIS A 4 19.77 11.58 -3.50
N ALA A 5 18.74 12.31 -3.04
CA ALA A 5 18.12 12.01 -1.75
C ALA A 5 17.91 10.49 -1.73
N PRO A 6 18.29 9.78 -0.66
CA PRO A 6 18.10 8.34 -0.60
C PRO A 6 16.62 8.11 -0.89
N ILE A 7 16.32 7.59 -2.08
CA ILE A 7 14.97 7.21 -2.43
C ILE A 7 14.72 6.11 -1.44
N ASP A 8 13.95 6.39 -0.40
CA ASP A 8 13.70 5.49 0.70
C ASP A 8 12.96 4.29 0.10
N VAL A 9 13.73 3.32 -0.40
CA VAL A 9 13.25 2.21 -1.22
C VAL A 9 12.19 1.46 -0.41
N ALA A 10 12.37 1.41 0.91
CA ALA A 10 11.43 0.86 1.86
C ALA A 10 10.04 1.52 1.82
N THR A 11 9.89 2.82 1.51
CA THR A 11 8.55 3.43 1.39
C THR A 11 7.80 3.05 0.11
N HIS A 12 8.52 2.61 -0.91
CA HIS A 12 7.95 2.18 -2.19
C HIS A 12 7.76 0.66 -2.28
N GLU A 13 8.43 -0.08 -1.41
CA GLU A 13 8.21 -1.51 -1.24
C GLU A 13 6.93 -1.81 -0.47
N TRP A 14 6.42 -3.02 -0.69
CA TRP A 14 5.25 -3.52 0.03
C TRP A 14 5.64 -3.85 1.47
N GLN A 15 5.06 -3.13 2.41
CA GLN A 15 5.25 -3.35 3.84
C GLN A 15 4.08 -4.13 4.41
N SER A 16 4.35 -5.14 5.24
CA SER A 16 3.30 -5.89 5.94
C SER A 16 2.71 -5.06 7.07
N CYS A 17 1.38 -5.03 7.18
CA CYS A 17 0.63 -4.39 8.26
C CYS A 17 -0.48 -5.31 8.75
N SER A 18 -0.75 -5.27 10.05
CA SER A 18 -1.93 -5.90 10.63
C SER A 18 -2.99 -4.83 10.85
N VAL A 19 -4.12 -4.99 10.17
CA VAL A 19 -5.28 -4.13 10.32
C VAL A 19 -6.14 -4.74 11.42
N ILE A 20 -6.42 -3.97 12.47
CA ILE A 20 -7.19 -4.45 13.64
C ILE A 20 -8.64 -3.97 13.56
N LEU A 21 -8.86 -2.82 12.93
CA LEU A 21 -10.18 -2.23 12.74
C LEU A 21 -10.53 -2.19 11.26
N PRO A 22 -11.80 -2.45 10.90
CA PRO A 22 -12.24 -2.29 9.53
C PRO A 22 -12.05 -0.83 9.09
N ARG A 23 -11.40 -0.63 7.94
CA ARG A 23 -11.10 0.70 7.41
C ARG A 23 -11.23 0.75 5.90
N PHE A 24 -11.68 1.89 5.38
CA PHE A 24 -11.70 2.13 3.94
C PHE A 24 -10.29 2.42 3.44
N VAL A 25 -9.83 1.64 2.46
CA VAL A 25 -8.50 1.79 1.86
C VAL A 25 -8.58 1.72 0.34
N LYS A 26 -7.57 2.28 -0.33
CA LYS A 26 -7.34 2.04 -1.75
C LYS A 26 -6.72 0.65 -1.93
N PHE A 27 -7.56 -0.32 -2.24
CA PHE A 27 -7.16 -1.69 -2.47
C PHE A 27 -6.73 -1.87 -3.93
N LEU A 28 -5.51 -2.38 -4.13
CA LEU A 28 -4.98 -2.74 -5.44
C LEU A 28 -5.32 -4.19 -5.73
N SER A 29 -6.09 -4.41 -6.79
CA SER A 29 -6.39 -5.73 -7.34
C SER A 29 -5.84 -5.82 -8.76
N ARG A 30 -5.87 -7.03 -9.34
CA ARG A 30 -5.52 -7.27 -10.76
C ARG A 30 -6.36 -6.40 -11.71
N ASN A 31 -7.62 -6.14 -11.35
CA ASN A 31 -8.55 -5.34 -12.14
C ASN A 31 -8.42 -3.82 -11.88
N GLY A 32 -7.36 -3.40 -11.20
CA GLY A 32 -7.08 -2.00 -10.88
C GLY A 32 -7.30 -1.64 -9.42
N MET A 33 -7.27 -0.33 -9.15
CA MET A 33 -7.40 0.23 -7.81
C MET A 33 -8.87 0.53 -7.49
N ARG A 34 -9.37 0.04 -6.36
CA ARG A 34 -10.72 0.34 -5.87
C ARG A 34 -10.68 0.71 -4.40
N THR A 35 -11.50 1.66 -3.98
CA THR A 35 -11.71 1.90 -2.55
C THR A 35 -12.60 0.79 -2.01
N ARG A 36 -12.12 0.02 -1.03
CA ARG A 36 -12.90 -1.05 -0.39
C ARG A 36 -12.68 -1.02 1.11
N LEU A 37 -13.70 -1.41 1.86
CA LEU A 37 -13.59 -1.71 3.29
C LEU A 37 -12.79 -3.01 3.44
N ILE A 38 -11.62 -2.94 4.05
CA ILE A 38 -10.88 -4.13 4.45
C ILE A 38 -11.29 -4.54 5.85
N MET A 39 -11.34 -5.85 6.09
CA MET A 39 -11.59 -6.42 7.41
C MET A 39 -10.30 -6.48 8.22
N PRO A 40 -10.36 -6.73 9.53
CA PRO A 40 -9.17 -7.00 10.32
C PRO A 40 -8.41 -8.22 9.77
N GLY A 41 -7.08 -8.11 9.64
CA GLY A 41 -6.24 -9.14 9.05
C GLY A 41 -4.84 -8.65 8.66
N ARG A 42 -4.04 -9.54 8.07
CA ARG A 42 -2.73 -9.18 7.52
C ARG A 42 -2.89 -8.65 6.11
N TYR A 43 -2.34 -7.48 5.87
CA TYR A 43 -2.33 -6.80 4.57
C TYR A 43 -0.92 -6.33 4.27
N GLU A 44 -0.68 -5.99 3.01
CA GLU A 44 0.51 -5.24 2.63
C GLU A 44 0.11 -3.87 2.13
N PHE A 45 0.89 -2.86 2.46
CA PHE A 45 0.68 -1.50 2.01
C PHE A 45 1.96 -0.92 1.39
N ARG A 46 1.80 -0.05 0.40
CA ARG A 46 2.91 0.71 -0.21
C ARG A 46 2.48 2.10 -0.60
N ARG A 47 3.41 3.03 -0.72
CA ARG A 47 3.10 4.36 -1.25
C ARG A 47 3.15 4.35 -2.78
N SER A 48 2.15 4.92 -3.43
CA SER A 48 2.12 5.11 -4.88
C SER A 48 3.18 6.14 -5.29
N ARG A 49 4.05 5.76 -6.22
CA ARG A 49 5.12 6.61 -6.77
C ARG A 49 4.58 7.85 -7.49
N THR A 50 3.44 7.71 -8.17
CA THR A 50 2.91 8.74 -9.07
C THR A 50 1.89 9.64 -8.38
N HIS A 51 1.09 9.09 -7.48
CA HIS A 51 -0.07 9.79 -6.91
C HIS A 51 0.06 10.05 -5.41
N GLY A 52 1.09 9.53 -4.74
CA GLY A 52 1.35 9.79 -3.33
C GLY A 52 0.41 9.12 -2.31
N TYR A 53 -0.66 8.44 -2.75
CA TYR A 53 -1.58 7.70 -1.87
C TYR A 53 -1.04 6.33 -1.45
N TRP A 54 -1.59 5.81 -0.35
CA TRP A 54 -1.30 4.46 0.16
C TRP A 54 -2.17 3.41 -0.55
N LEU A 55 -1.50 2.43 -1.14
CA LEU A 55 -2.10 1.26 -1.75
C LEU A 55 -2.05 0.10 -0.77
N TYR A 56 -3.13 -0.66 -0.69
CA TYR A 56 -3.23 -1.88 0.12
C TYR A 56 -3.46 -3.08 -0.79
N ARG A 57 -2.88 -4.23 -0.47
CA ARG A 57 -3.17 -5.52 -1.11
C ARG A 57 -3.29 -6.62 -0.05
N ASN A 58 -3.91 -7.72 -0.42
CA ASN A 58 -3.94 -8.93 0.40
C ASN A 58 -2.67 -9.76 0.07
N PRO A 59 -1.84 -10.16 1.04
CA PRO A 59 -0.69 -11.05 0.80
C PRO A 59 -1.08 -12.44 0.29
N GLN A 60 -2.35 -12.85 0.43
CA GLN A 60 -2.87 -14.13 -0.05
C GLN A 60 -3.40 -14.09 -1.51
N GLY A 61 -3.13 -13.01 -2.25
CA GLY A 61 -3.62 -12.80 -3.62
C GLY A 61 -2.76 -13.46 -4.69
#